data_AF-A0A537CPQ7-F1
#
_entry.id   AF-A0A537CPQ7-F1
#
_cell.length_a   1.000
_cell.length_b   1.000
_cell.length_c   1.000
_cell.angle_alpha   90.00
_cell.angle_beta   90.00
_cell.angle_gamma   90.00
#
_symmetry.space_group_name_H-M   'P 1'
#
loop_
_entity.id
_entity.type
_entity.pdbx_description
1 polymer ?
#
loop_
_entity_poly.entity_id
_entity_poly.type
_entity_poly.pdbx_seq_one_letter_code
_entity_poly.pdbx_strand_id
1 'polypeptide(L)'
;MNAVTPTSPFGRLAKLYYTAERLIGKLQPLLLLGFRLYVARVFFMSALTKIHDWSVTLALFTDEYHVPILPPAVAATLGTATELSMPVLLALGVGSRFAAGVLFIFNIVAVVSYQAL
;
A
#
# COMPACT_ATOMS: atom_id res chain seq x y z
N MET A 1 32.54 12.99 -33.14
CA MET A 1 31.43 12.34 -32.39
C MET A 1 31.16 11.02 -33.07
N ASN A 2 31.72 9.93 -32.55
CA ASN A 2 31.70 8.64 -33.22
C ASN A 2 30.29 8.06 -33.10
N ALA A 3 29.58 8.02 -34.22
CA ALA A 3 28.29 7.36 -34.33
C ALA A 3 28.46 5.89 -33.91
N VAL A 4 27.84 5.50 -32.81
CA VAL A 4 27.72 4.09 -32.43
C VAL A 4 27.01 3.40 -33.58
N THR A 5 27.76 2.63 -34.37
CA THR A 5 27.22 1.91 -35.51
C THR A 5 26.24 0.84 -35.02
N PRO A 6 25.06 0.67 -35.66
CA PRO A 6 23.98 -0.19 -35.20
C PRO A 6 24.33 -1.68 -35.03
N THR A 7 25.50 -2.11 -35.52
CA THR A 7 25.95 -3.50 -35.57
C THR A 7 26.84 -3.92 -34.40
N SER A 8 27.36 -2.96 -33.62
CA SER A 8 28.21 -3.21 -32.45
C SER A 8 27.44 -3.89 -31.31
N PRO A 9 28.08 -4.74 -30.49
CA PRO A 9 27.42 -5.40 -29.34
C PRO A 9 26.82 -4.37 -28.37
N PHE A 10 27.47 -3.23 -28.18
CA PHE A 10 26.97 -2.10 -27.39
C PHE A 10 25.70 -1.48 -28.00
N GLY A 11 25.63 -1.34 -29.32
CA GLY A 11 24.43 -0.85 -30.02
C GLY A 11 23.24 -1.80 -29.92
N ARG A 12 23.48 -3.12 -29.95
CA ARG A 12 22.42 -4.14 -29.74
C ARG A 12 21.89 -4.12 -28.31
N LEU A 13 22.78 -4.03 -27.32
CA LEU A 13 22.39 -3.95 -25.91
C LEU A 13 21.58 -2.68 -25.62
N ALA A 14 22.01 -1.53 -26.16
CA ALA A 14 21.26 -0.28 -26.06
C ALA A 14 19.87 -0.40 -26.71
N LYS A 15 19.76 -1.00 -27.90
CA LYS A 15 18.48 -1.22 -28.57
C LYS A 15 17.54 -2.13 -27.76
N LEU A 16 18.08 -3.19 -27.15
CA LEU A 16 17.34 -4.07 -26.24
C LEU A 16 16.83 -3.30 -25.01
N TYR A 17 17.69 -2.50 -24.38
CA TYR A 17 17.32 -1.64 -23.25
C TYR A 17 16.19 -0.67 -23.60
N TYR A 18 16.31 0.11 -24.68
CA TYR A 18 15.25 1.05 -25.10
C TYR A 18 13.95 0.35 -25.50
N THR A 19 14.04 -0.84 -26.09
CA THR A 19 12.85 -1.64 -26.43
C THR A 19 12.15 -2.11 -25.16
N ALA A 20 12.92 -2.61 -24.18
CA ALA A 20 12.41 -3.04 -22.89
C ALA A 20 11.78 -1.87 -22.11
N GLU A 21 12.47 -0.73 -22.02
CA GLU A 21 11.96 0.49 -21.39
C GLU A 21 10.62 0.92 -22.01
N ARG A 22 10.53 0.93 -23.35
CA ARG A 22 9.31 1.33 -24.06
C ARG A 22 8.15 0.36 -23.83
N LEU A 23 8.44 -0.95 -23.73
CA LEU A 23 7.42 -1.96 -23.41
C LEU A 23 6.95 -1.85 -21.96
N ILE A 24 7.88 -1.69 -21.02
CA ILE A 24 7.59 -1.50 -19.60
C ILE A 24 6.79 -0.21 -19.40
N GLY A 25 7.16 0.89 -20.06
CA GLY A 25 6.43 2.15 -19.99
C GLY A 25 4.96 2.03 -20.42
N LYS A 26 4.65 1.14 -21.37
CA LYS A 26 3.25 0.86 -21.76
C LYS A 26 2.49 0.04 -20.70
N LEU A 27 3.17 -0.86 -20.00
CA LEU A 27 2.56 -1.68 -18.94
C LEU A 27 2.53 -0.97 -17.58
N GLN A 28 3.35 0.07 -17.38
CA GLN A 28 3.48 0.79 -16.13
C GLN A 28 2.14 1.27 -15.55
N PRO A 29 1.19 1.87 -16.30
CA PRO A 29 -0.08 2.29 -15.73
C PRO A 29 -0.93 1.13 -15.21
N LEU A 30 -0.90 -0.01 -15.90
CA LEU A 30 -1.60 -1.24 -15.49
C LEU A 30 -0.96 -1.84 -14.24
N LEU A 31 0.38 -1.87 -14.17
CA LEU A 31 1.10 -2.34 -13.00
C LEU A 31 0.82 -1.44 -11.79
N LEU A 32 0.86 -0.12 -11.96
CA LEU A 32 0.53 0.85 -10.91
C LEU A 32 -0.94 0.75 -10.45
N LEU A 33 -1.86 0.46 -11.37
CA LEU A 33 -3.25 0.16 -11.00
C LEU A 33 -3.34 -1.16 -10.21
N GLY A 34 -2.67 -2.22 -10.68
CA GLY A 34 -2.60 -3.51 -10.01
C GLY A 34 -2.07 -3.41 -8.58
N PHE A 35 -0.98 -2.68 -8.37
CA PHE A 35 -0.44 -2.44 -7.03
C PHE A 35 -1.40 -1.68 -6.13
N ARG A 36 -2.08 -0.64 -6.64
CA ARG A 36 -3.09 0.10 -5.87
C ARG A 36 -4.24 -0.80 -5.45
N LEU A 37 -4.78 -1.60 -6.36
CA LEU A 37 -5.87 -2.52 -6.07
C LEU A 37 -5.46 -3.64 -5.11
N TYR A 38 -4.24 -4.16 -5.26
CA TYR A 38 -3.69 -5.17 -4.35
C TYR A 38 -3.58 -4.65 -2.92
N VAL A 39 -2.90 -3.50 -2.74
CA VAL A 39 -2.77 -2.87 -1.41
C VAL A 39 -4.13 -2.51 -0.85
N ALA A 40 -5.01 -1.92 -1.66
CA ALA A 40 -6.36 -1.58 -1.24
C ALA A 40 -7.14 -2.80 -0.74
N ARG A 41 -7.06 -3.93 -1.46
CA ARG A 41 -7.72 -5.18 -1.07
C ARG A 41 -7.23 -5.69 0.28
N VAL A 42 -5.93 -5.64 0.56
CA VAL A 42 -5.37 -6.14 1.82
C VAL A 42 -5.97 -5.39 3.02
N PHE A 43 -5.94 -4.06 2.99
CA PHE A 43 -6.53 -3.26 4.08
C PHE A 43 -8.03 -3.41 4.16
N PHE A 44 -8.74 -3.39 3.03
CA PHE A 44 -10.19 -3.48 3.04
C PHE A 44 -10.66 -4.82 3.62
N MET A 45 -10.00 -5.92 3.26
CA MET A 45 -10.30 -7.24 3.84
C MET A 45 -9.99 -7.31 5.34
N SER A 46 -8.89 -6.69 5.80
CA SER A 46 -8.60 -6.54 7.24
C SER A 46 -9.71 -5.77 7.97
N ALA A 47 -10.23 -4.71 7.36
CA ALA A 47 -11.32 -3.94 7.94
C ALA A 47 -12.61 -4.78 8.02
N LEU A 48 -12.89 -5.59 7.00
CA LEU A 48 -14.04 -6.49 6.98
C LEU A 48 -13.97 -7.53 8.11
N THR A 49 -12.78 -8.06 8.42
CA THR A 49 -12.64 -8.98 9.57
C THR A 49 -12.87 -8.28 10.89
N LYS A 50 -12.46 -7.00 11.02
CA LYS A 50 -12.70 -6.19 12.21
C LYS A 50 -14.18 -5.90 12.46
N ILE A 51 -14.94 -5.56 11.41
CA ILE A 51 -16.38 -5.31 11.56
C ILE A 51 -17.19 -6.60 11.72
N HIS A 52 -16.70 -7.74 11.22
CA HIS A 52 -17.38 -9.02 11.35
C HIS A 52 -17.44 -9.48 12.81
N ASP A 53 -16.34 -9.31 13.55
CA ASP A 53 -16.32 -9.56 14.99
C ASP A 53 -15.72 -8.37 15.74
N TRP A 54 -16.61 -7.44 16.09
CA TRP A 54 -16.23 -6.24 16.81
C TRP A 54 -15.72 -6.53 18.23
N SER A 55 -16.23 -7.60 18.87
CA SER A 55 -15.82 -7.97 20.22
C SER A 55 -14.36 -8.40 20.27
N VAL A 56 -13.94 -9.21 19.29
CA VAL A 56 -12.54 -9.60 19.09
C VAL A 56 -11.69 -8.39 18.73
N THR A 57 -12.18 -7.49 17.90
CA THR A 57 -11.46 -6.26 17.55
C THR A 57 -11.18 -5.40 18.78
N LEU A 58 -12.18 -5.21 19.64
CA LEU A 58 -11.99 -4.43 20.86
C LEU A 58 -11.02 -5.13 21.83
N ALA A 59 -11.10 -6.45 21.96
CA ALA A 59 -10.15 -7.23 22.75
C ALA A 59 -8.72 -7.06 22.23
N LEU A 60 -8.49 -7.17 20.91
CA LEU A 60 -7.17 -6.95 20.30
C LEU A 60 -6.60 -5.56 20.64
N PHE A 61 -7.41 -4.50 20.57
CA PHE A 61 -6.97 -3.14 20.93
C PHE A 61 -6.85 -2.91 22.44
N THR A 62 -7.39 -3.80 23.27
CA THR A 62 -7.29 -3.72 24.73
C THR A 62 -6.08 -4.47 25.24
N ASP A 63 -5.84 -5.66 24.69
CA ASP A 63 -4.90 -6.64 25.24
C ASP A 63 -3.62 -6.76 24.41
N GLU A 64 -3.66 -6.53 23.09
CA GLU A 64 -2.52 -6.79 22.20
C GLU A 64 -1.92 -5.51 21.59
N TYR A 65 -2.77 -4.52 21.25
CA TYR A 65 -2.36 -3.28 20.61
C TYR A 65 -2.52 -2.08 21.56
N HIS A 66 -1.45 -1.74 22.27
CA HIS A 66 -1.37 -0.63 23.20
C HIS A 66 -1.09 0.69 22.45
N VAL A 67 -2.11 1.23 21.79
CA VAL A 67 -1.98 2.49 21.06
C VAL A 67 -1.74 3.64 22.05
N PRO A 68 -0.62 4.37 21.97
CA PRO A 68 -0.35 5.48 22.88
C PRO A 68 -1.45 6.55 22.78
N ILE A 69 -1.77 7.20 23.90
CA ILE A 69 -2.68 8.35 24.00
C ILE A 69 -4.18 8.01 23.80
N LEU A 70 -4.52 7.02 22.98
CA LEU A 70 -5.90 6.73 22.61
C LEU A 70 -6.51 5.59 23.44
N PRO A 71 -7.76 5.74 23.93
CA PRO A 71 -8.50 4.61 24.51
C PRO A 71 -8.73 3.50 23.47
N PRO A 72 -8.71 2.21 23.86
CA PRO A 72 -8.87 1.07 22.96
C PRO A 72 -10.05 1.16 21.99
N ALA A 73 -11.23 1.54 22.48
CA ALA A 73 -12.42 1.65 21.64
C ALA A 73 -12.29 2.73 20.54
N VAL A 74 -11.61 3.84 20.85
CA VAL A 74 -11.36 4.92 19.90
C VAL A 74 -10.32 4.48 18.87
N ALA A 75 -9.24 3.85 19.33
CA ALA A 75 -8.20 3.32 18.45
C ALA A 75 -8.74 2.24 17.50
N ALA A 76 -9.55 1.30 17.99
CA ALA A 76 -10.22 0.28 17.20
C ALA A 76 -11.12 0.89 16.12
N THR A 77 -11.92 1.90 16.49
CA THR A 77 -12.83 2.58 15.57
C THR A 77 -12.07 3.35 14.50
N LEU A 78 -11.08 4.16 14.89
CA LEU A 78 -10.26 4.92 13.94
C LEU A 78 -9.45 4.02 13.02
N GLY A 79 -8.89 2.93 13.54
CA GLY A 79 -8.16 1.95 12.75
C GLY A 79 -9.05 1.27 11.72
N THR A 80 -10.23 0.79 12.14
CA THR A 80 -11.19 0.15 11.24
C THR A 80 -11.72 1.13 10.18
N ALA A 81 -12.03 2.38 10.57
CA ALA A 81 -12.47 3.42 9.64
C ALA A 81 -11.38 3.77 8.61
N THR A 82 -10.11 3.82 9.04
CA THR A 82 -8.97 4.07 8.16
C THR A 82 -8.82 2.94 7.14
N GLU A 83 -8.91 1.69 7.58
CA GLU A 83 -8.83 0.51 6.73
C GLU A 83 -10.06 0.30 5.83
N LEU A 84 -11.21 0.92 6.12
CA LEU A 84 -12.36 0.94 5.21
C LEU A 84 -12.25 2.05 4.16
N SER A 85 -11.82 3.24 4.57
CA SER A 85 -11.92 4.45 3.74
C SER A 85 -10.69 4.70 2.85
N MET A 86 -9.48 4.66 3.41
CA MET A 86 -8.25 4.97 2.69
C MET A 86 -7.96 4.00 1.53
N PRO A 87 -8.14 2.67 1.65
CA PRO A 87 -7.92 1.80 0.50
C PRO A 87 -8.92 2.03 -0.64
N VAL A 88 -10.15 2.48 -0.35
CA VAL A 88 -11.12 2.84 -1.39
C VAL A 88 -10.63 4.07 -2.17
N LEU A 89 -10.14 5.11 -1.46
CA LEU A 89 -9.53 6.28 -2.11
C LEU A 89 -8.31 5.88 -2.95
N LEU A 90 -7.46 4.98 -2.43
CA LEU A 90 -6.29 4.47 -3.12
C LEU A 90 -6.66 3.70 -4.40
N ALA A 91 -7.67 2.82 -4.33
CA ALA A 91 -8.18 2.03 -5.45
C ALA A 91 -8.76 2.93 -6.56
N LEU A 92 -9.57 3.92 -6.19
CA LEU A 92 -10.14 4.90 -7.12
C LEU A 92 -9.09 5.87 -7.67
N GLY A 93 -7.91 5.95 -7.04
CA GLY A 93 -6.83 6.87 -7.41
C GLY A 93 -7.04 8.31 -6.94
N VAL A 94 -8.09 8.57 -6.14
CA VAL A 94 -8.40 9.88 -5.58
C VAL A 94 -7.47 10.16 -4.40
N GLY A 95 -6.68 11.23 -4.48
CA GLY A 95 -5.74 11.58 -3.41
C GLY A 95 -4.75 10.45 -3.08
N SER A 96 -4.38 9.62 -4.06
CA SER A 96 -3.63 8.37 -3.84
C SER A 96 -2.36 8.51 -3.00
N ARG A 97 -1.58 9.59 -3.18
CA ARG A 97 -0.38 9.87 -2.37
C ARG A 97 -0.72 10.11 -0.90
N PHE A 98 -1.80 10.83 -0.64
CA PHE A 98 -2.30 11.08 0.70
C PHE A 98 -2.81 9.78 1.35
N ALA A 99 -3.67 9.04 0.66
CA ALA A 99 -4.19 7.76 1.15
C ALA A 99 -3.07 6.76 1.46
N ALA A 100 -2.06 6.65 0.58
CA ALA A 100 -0.90 5.81 0.81
C ALA A 100 -0.07 6.28 2.02
N GLY A 101 0.12 7.59 2.19
CA GLY A 101 0.80 8.16 3.35
C GLY A 101 0.08 7.84 4.67
N VAL A 102 -1.25 7.96 4.70
CA VAL A 102 -2.06 7.58 5.87
C VAL A 102 -1.92 6.09 6.18
N LEU A 103 -2.06 5.22 5.18
CA LEU A 103 -1.90 3.77 5.36
C LEU A 103 -0.49 3.36 5.81
N PHE A 104 0.53 4.11 5.37
CA PHE A 104 1.91 3.91 5.79
C PHE A 104 2.11 4.26 7.27
N ILE A 105 1.67 5.45 7.71
CA ILE A 105 1.73 5.85 9.11
C ILE A 105 0.90 4.91 9.98
N PHE A 106 -0.28 4.52 9.51
CA PHE A 106 -1.14 3.56 10.18
C PHE A 106 -0.41 2.23 10.46
N ASN A 107 0.36 1.70 9.51
CA ASN A 107 1.17 0.49 9.75
C ASN A 107 2.28 0.71 10.76
N ILE A 108 2.95 1.85 10.73
CA ILE A 108 3.97 2.18 11.74
C ILE A 108 3.33 2.17 13.13
N VAL A 109 2.18 2.81 13.29
CA VAL A 109 1.44 2.82 14.56
C VAL A 109 1.03 1.41 14.95
N ALA A 110 0.51 0.60 14.02
CA ALA A 110 0.13 -0.78 14.30
C ALA A 110 1.30 -1.63 14.81
N VAL A 111 2.46 -1.54 14.16
CA VAL A 111 3.67 -2.29 14.57
C VAL A 111 4.20 -1.80 15.91
N VAL A 112 4.30 -0.48 16.12
CA VAL A 112 4.82 0.10 17.37
C VAL A 112 3.88 -0.13 18.55
N SER A 113 2.57 -0.24 18.31
CA SER A 113 1.59 -0.48 19.38
C SER A 113 1.49 -1.95 19.76
N TYR A 114 2.07 -2.87 18.98
CA TYR A 114 1.97 -4.29 19.25
C TYR A 114 2.86 -4.70 20.42
N GLN A 115 2.30 -5.37 21.43
CA GLN A 115 2.98 -5.64 22.70
C GLN A 115 4.26 -6.49 22.60
N ALA A 116 4.41 -7.32 21.55
CA ALA A 116 5.57 -8.21 21.41
C ALA A 116 6.87 -7.49 20.97
N LEU A 117 6.83 -6.17 20.80
CA LEU A 117 7.95 -5.30 20.46
C LEU A 117 8.34 -4.43 21.66
#